data_AF-A0A9X4KJB0-F1
#
_entry.id   AF-A0A9X4KJB0-F1
#
_cell.length_a   1.000
_cell.length_b   1.000
_cell.length_c   1.000
_cell.angle_alpha   90.00
_cell.angle_beta   90.00
_cell.angle_gamma   90.00
#
_symmetry.space_group_name_H-M   'P 1'
#
loop_
_entity.id
_entity.type
_entity.pdbx_description
1 polymer ?
#
loop_
_entity_poly.entity_id
_entity_poly.type
_entity_poly.pdbx_seq_one_letter_code
_entity_poly.pdbx_strand_id
1 'polypeptide(L)'
;MRDDARITEFFGSPGYGFTTGDLHNAYPNMSKMDRNLLFVDGRYAVVFDDLASSGGERTYQFLYNSNGTWTGDASGGYRITQGTDSMQLFMLQPDALTATVGPARKAEMGTNLSVSNSVPSTSTNFLGVFYPKLNGEADLVKPTVVKDAEGTKMTVARAGGKTDYLSFRTAGTGAITTPLCRLECPFARVYDERYESGERDDDSRERVDDSEPALRFQPGRQCPLRQARRRL
;
A
#
# COMPACT_ATOMS: atom_id res chain seq x y z
N MET A 1 4.58 19.17 -21.73
CA MET A 1 4.21 18.37 -20.54
C MET A 1 3.60 19.35 -19.56
N ARG A 2 2.34 19.14 -19.13
CA ARG A 2 1.77 19.98 -18.07
C ARG A 2 2.20 19.35 -16.76
N ASP A 3 2.82 20.14 -15.88
CA ASP A 3 3.27 19.66 -14.58
C ASP A 3 2.08 19.72 -13.60
N ASP A 4 1.04 18.92 -13.90
CA ASP A 4 -0.23 18.91 -13.18
C ASP A 4 -0.44 17.51 -12.58
N ALA A 5 0.28 17.27 -11.48
CA ALA A 5 0.05 16.14 -10.60
C ALA A 5 -0.57 16.66 -9.30
N ARG A 6 -1.52 15.91 -8.74
CA ARG A 6 -2.23 16.32 -7.52
C ARG A 6 -2.42 15.17 -6.56
N ILE A 7 -2.39 15.48 -5.27
CA ILE A 7 -2.88 14.58 -4.23
C ILE A 7 -4.41 14.64 -4.27
N THR A 8 -5.05 13.50 -4.47
CA THR A 8 -6.51 13.37 -4.51
C THR A 8 -7.09 12.95 -3.17
N GLU A 9 -6.30 12.23 -2.36
CA GLU A 9 -6.68 11.82 -1.02
C GLU A 9 -5.45 11.65 -0.11
N PHE A 10 -5.65 11.91 1.19
CA PHE A 10 -4.65 11.68 2.23
C PHE A 10 -5.33 11.32 3.55
N PHE A 11 -4.73 10.39 4.28
CA PHE A 11 -5.10 10.06 5.64
C PHE A 11 -3.86 9.63 6.43
N GLY A 12 -3.83 9.94 7.72
CA GLY A 12 -2.79 9.50 8.63
C GLY A 12 -3.34 9.18 10.02
N SER A 13 -2.82 8.12 10.62
CA SER A 13 -3.09 7.72 12.00
C SER A 13 -1.86 7.04 12.60
N PRO A 14 -1.78 6.89 13.93
CA PRO A 14 -0.82 6.00 14.54
C PRO A 14 -0.99 4.58 13.97
N GLY A 15 0.05 4.06 13.33
CA GLY A 15 0.07 2.70 12.79
C GLY A 15 -0.29 2.57 11.31
N TYR A 16 -0.87 3.57 10.63
CA TYR A 16 -0.93 3.58 9.17
C TYR A 16 -1.21 4.96 8.59
N GLY A 17 -0.78 5.17 7.35
CA GLY A 17 -1.13 6.36 6.56
C GLY A 17 -1.22 6.02 5.08
N PHE A 18 -2.10 6.69 4.36
CA PHE A 18 -2.22 6.51 2.92
C PHE A 18 -2.34 7.83 2.18
N THR A 19 -1.95 7.82 0.92
CA THR A 19 -2.24 8.90 -0.02
C THR A 19 -2.49 8.35 -1.41
N THR A 20 -3.36 9.03 -2.14
CA THR A 20 -3.59 8.78 -3.56
C THR A 20 -3.22 10.03 -4.34
N GLY A 21 -2.50 9.83 -5.44
CA GLY A 21 -2.13 10.87 -6.38
C GLY A 21 -2.62 10.55 -7.78
N ASP A 22 -3.08 11.58 -8.48
CA ASP A 22 -3.43 11.52 -9.89
C ASP A 22 -2.34 12.25 -10.70
N LEU A 23 -1.67 11.51 -11.59
CA LEU A 23 -0.55 11.98 -12.41
C LEU A 23 -0.88 11.97 -13.91
N HIS A 24 -2.11 11.68 -14.35
CA HIS A 24 -2.36 11.44 -15.79
C HIS A 24 -2.00 12.65 -16.67
N ASN A 25 -2.18 13.88 -16.18
CA ASN A 25 -1.82 15.09 -16.92
C ASN A 25 -0.30 15.32 -17.04
N ALA A 26 0.50 14.72 -16.15
CA ALA A 26 1.96 14.77 -16.22
C ALA A 26 2.53 13.86 -17.30
N TYR A 27 1.75 12.88 -17.80
CA TYR A 27 2.21 11.90 -18.77
C TYR A 27 1.40 11.95 -20.07
N PRO A 28 2.04 12.08 -21.24
CA PRO A 28 1.32 12.11 -22.50
C PRO A 28 0.65 10.75 -22.79
N ASN A 29 -0.55 10.83 -23.36
CA ASN A 29 -1.36 9.70 -23.81
C ASN A 29 -1.76 8.72 -22.69
N MET A 30 -1.94 9.25 -21.48
CA MET A 30 -2.53 8.53 -20.35
C MET A 30 -3.95 9.02 -20.14
N SER A 31 -4.91 8.09 -20.12
CA SER A 31 -6.29 8.36 -19.69
C SER A 31 -6.45 8.23 -18.17
N LYS A 32 -5.53 7.49 -17.53
CA LYS A 32 -5.45 7.30 -16.08
C LYS A 32 -4.01 7.04 -15.65
N MET A 33 -3.61 7.62 -14.53
CA MET A 33 -2.36 7.31 -13.86
C MET A 33 -2.49 7.63 -12.38
N ASP A 34 -3.14 6.73 -11.65
CA ASP A 34 -3.31 6.85 -10.21
C ASP A 34 -2.21 6.08 -9.49
N ARG A 35 -1.66 6.68 -8.44
CA ARG A 35 -0.73 6.01 -7.53
C ARG A 35 -1.28 6.07 -6.12
N ASN A 36 -1.40 4.91 -5.50
CA ASN A 36 -1.76 4.76 -4.10
C ASN A 36 -0.50 4.35 -3.33
N LEU A 37 -0.21 5.09 -2.27
CA LEU A 37 0.86 4.79 -1.33
C LEU A 37 0.23 4.51 0.03
N LEU A 38 0.57 3.38 0.61
CA LEU A 38 0.16 3.01 1.96
C LEU A 38 1.39 2.67 2.79
N PHE A 39 1.47 3.23 3.99
CA PHE A 39 2.48 2.91 5.00
C PHE A 39 1.79 2.18 6.14
N VAL A 40 2.30 1.01 6.51
CA VAL A 40 1.71 0.16 7.54
C VAL A 40 2.69 -0.05 8.68
N ASP A 41 2.31 0.42 9.85
CA ASP A 41 2.93 0.23 11.16
C ASP A 41 4.43 0.59 11.23
N GLY A 42 4.88 1.48 10.33
CA GLY A 42 6.31 1.76 10.15
C GLY A 42 7.14 0.55 9.69
N ARG A 43 6.49 -0.55 9.28
CA ARG A 43 7.10 -1.82 8.89
C ARG A 43 7.28 -1.97 7.40
N TYR A 44 6.31 -1.51 6.63
CA TYR A 44 6.36 -1.63 5.17
C TYR A 44 5.54 -0.56 4.47
N ALA A 45 5.88 -0.37 3.21
CA ALA A 45 5.12 0.45 2.28
C ALA A 45 4.53 -0.43 1.17
N VAL A 46 3.36 -0.04 0.69
CA VAL A 46 2.70 -0.64 -0.47
C VAL A 46 2.49 0.46 -1.49
N VAL A 47 2.84 0.16 -2.74
CA VAL A 47 2.61 1.01 -3.90
C VAL A 47 1.64 0.27 -4.82
N PHE A 48 0.50 0.89 -5.11
CA PHE A 48 -0.46 0.38 -6.08
C PHE A 48 -0.72 1.44 -7.15
N ASP A 49 -0.26 1.16 -8.37
CA ASP A 49 -0.49 2.00 -9.53
C ASP A 49 -1.64 1.44 -10.38
N ASP A 50 -2.54 2.31 -10.81
CA ASP A 50 -3.61 2.00 -11.75
C ASP A 50 -3.50 2.88 -12.99
N LEU A 51 -3.10 2.24 -14.09
CA LEU A 51 -2.65 2.91 -15.31
C LEU A 51 -3.56 2.56 -16.47
N ALA A 52 -3.95 3.56 -17.25
CA ALA A 52 -4.65 3.37 -18.51
C ALA A 52 -4.17 4.35 -19.59
N SER A 53 -4.02 3.83 -20.79
CA SER A 53 -3.62 4.57 -21.99
C SER A 53 -4.84 5.22 -22.63
N SER A 54 -4.65 6.42 -23.20
CA SER A 54 -5.66 7.06 -24.04
C SER A 54 -5.49 6.73 -25.53
N GLY A 55 -4.46 5.97 -25.90
CA GLY A 55 -4.02 5.78 -27.30
C GLY A 55 -3.82 4.34 -27.74
N GLY A 56 -4.40 3.37 -27.05
CA GLY A 56 -4.27 1.93 -27.36
C GLY A 56 -3.31 1.19 -26.43
N GLU A 57 -2.94 -0.04 -26.80
CA GLU A 57 -2.10 -0.93 -25.99
C GLU A 57 -0.67 -0.41 -25.83
N ARG A 58 -0.11 -0.56 -24.63
CA ARG A 58 1.25 -0.09 -24.29
C ARG A 58 1.94 -1.04 -23.32
N THR A 59 3.26 -0.99 -23.33
CA THR A 59 4.10 -1.49 -22.23
C THR A 59 4.32 -0.34 -21.25
N TYR A 60 3.93 -0.57 -20.01
CA TYR A 60 4.17 0.30 -18.86
C TYR A 60 5.38 -0.22 -18.10
N GLN A 61 6.03 0.68 -17.36
CA GLN A 61 7.23 0.35 -16.61
C GLN A 61 7.18 1.00 -15.23
N PHE A 62 7.34 0.19 -14.20
CA PHE A 62 7.64 0.62 -12.85
C PHE A 62 9.17 0.64 -12.67
N LEU A 63 9.68 1.72 -12.07
CA LEU A 63 11.11 1.92 -11.85
C LEU A 63 11.39 2.13 -10.36
N TYR A 64 12.37 1.40 -9.83
CA TYR A 64 12.92 1.63 -8.49
C TYR A 64 14.44 1.76 -8.57
N ASN A 65 14.99 2.88 -8.09
CA ASN A 65 16.43 3.15 -8.18
C ASN A 65 17.11 2.93 -6.84
N SER A 66 18.35 2.45 -6.86
CA SER A 66 19.16 2.25 -5.65
C SER A 66 20.66 2.24 -5.94
N ASN A 67 21.43 2.71 -4.96
CA ASN A 67 22.89 2.57 -4.89
C ASN A 67 23.34 1.32 -4.11
N GLY A 68 22.40 0.52 -3.59
CA GLY A 68 22.70 -0.72 -2.88
C GLY A 68 22.97 -1.90 -3.82
N THR A 69 23.41 -3.01 -3.23
CA THR A 69 23.65 -4.27 -3.95
C THR A 69 22.35 -5.07 -4.04
N TRP A 70 22.00 -5.49 -5.26
CA TRP A 70 20.81 -6.28 -5.53
C TRP A 70 21.07 -7.79 -5.42
N THR A 71 20.12 -8.51 -4.83
CA THR A 71 20.01 -9.98 -4.89
C THR A 71 18.54 -10.40 -5.08
N GLY A 72 18.30 -11.67 -5.40
CA GLY A 72 16.96 -12.21 -5.62
C GLY A 72 16.44 -12.00 -7.05
N ASP A 73 15.15 -12.30 -7.25
CA ASP A 73 14.49 -12.29 -8.54
C ASP A 73 12.97 -12.05 -8.42
N ALA A 74 12.26 -12.03 -9.56
CA ALA A 74 10.82 -11.79 -9.58
C ALA A 74 9.98 -12.87 -8.86
N SER A 75 10.48 -14.10 -8.78
CA SER A 75 9.76 -15.21 -8.16
C SER A 75 9.80 -15.11 -6.63
N GLY A 76 10.99 -14.89 -6.08
CA GLY A 76 11.27 -14.85 -4.64
C GLY A 76 11.29 -13.45 -4.03
N GLY A 77 11.19 -12.40 -4.85
CA GLY A 77 11.39 -11.01 -4.42
C GLY A 77 12.85 -10.58 -4.55
N TYR A 78 13.06 -9.27 -4.52
CA TYR A 78 14.37 -8.66 -4.58
C TYR A 78 14.79 -8.18 -3.19
N ARG A 79 16.10 -8.16 -2.96
CA ARG A 79 16.71 -7.52 -1.81
C ARG A 79 17.74 -6.51 -2.28
N ILE A 80 17.76 -5.37 -1.61
CA ILE A 80 18.76 -4.32 -1.77
C ILE A 80 19.48 -4.20 -0.43
N THR A 81 20.80 -4.33 -0.42
CA THR A 81 21.61 -4.17 0.81
C THR A 81 22.52 -2.96 0.70
N GLN A 82 22.61 -2.17 1.76
CA GLN A 82 23.53 -1.04 1.90
C GLN A 82 24.08 -0.99 3.33
N GLY A 83 25.32 -1.46 3.53
CA GLY A 83 25.88 -1.62 4.87
C GLY A 83 25.14 -2.69 5.67
N THR A 84 24.69 -2.34 6.88
CA THR A 84 23.88 -3.22 7.76
C THR A 84 22.39 -3.17 7.45
N ASP A 85 21.96 -2.22 6.62
CA ASP A 85 20.57 -2.00 6.29
C ASP A 85 20.21 -2.71 4.98
N SER A 86 18.95 -3.09 4.86
CA SER A 86 18.44 -3.66 3.62
C SER A 86 17.00 -3.26 3.36
N MET A 87 16.55 -3.45 2.13
CA MET A 87 15.14 -3.40 1.77
C MET A 87 14.81 -4.66 0.99
N GLN A 88 13.81 -5.40 1.45
CA GLN A 88 13.21 -6.48 0.67
C GLN A 88 12.00 -5.93 -0.07
N LEU A 89 11.84 -6.26 -1.33
CA LEU A 89 10.70 -5.79 -2.13
C LEU A 89 10.13 -6.89 -3.01
N PHE A 90 8.81 -6.86 -3.17
CA PHE A 90 8.07 -7.81 -3.99
C PHE A 90 7.21 -7.06 -5.00
N MET A 91 7.39 -7.39 -6.27
CA MET A 91 6.48 -6.94 -7.33
C MET A 91 5.46 -8.05 -7.55
N LEU A 92 4.22 -7.80 -7.14
CA LEU A 92 3.13 -8.78 -7.09
C LEU A 92 2.18 -8.63 -8.28
N GLN A 93 2.22 -7.49 -8.97
CA GLN A 93 1.52 -7.26 -10.22
C GLN A 93 2.41 -6.47 -11.19
N PRO A 94 2.25 -6.68 -12.51
CA PRO A 94 1.28 -7.59 -13.16
C PRO A 94 1.64 -9.08 -13.01
N ASP A 95 0.69 -10.00 -13.25
CA ASP A 95 0.95 -11.45 -13.07
C ASP A 95 1.99 -11.95 -14.08
N ALA A 96 1.85 -11.50 -15.33
CA ALA A 96 2.85 -11.66 -16.37
C ALA A 96 3.72 -10.39 -16.42
N LEU A 97 4.80 -10.41 -15.62
CA LEU A 97 5.77 -9.33 -15.58
C LEU A 97 7.12 -9.76 -16.17
N THR A 98 7.85 -8.77 -16.69
CA THR A 98 9.28 -8.87 -17.00
C THR A 98 10.01 -7.93 -16.06
N ALA A 99 11.05 -8.41 -15.40
CA ALA A 99 11.82 -7.61 -14.45
C ALA A 99 13.32 -7.75 -14.69
N THR A 100 14.02 -6.63 -14.75
CA THR A 100 15.46 -6.56 -14.97
C THR A 100 16.10 -5.59 -13.98
N VAL A 101 17.29 -5.95 -13.50
CA VAL A 101 18.15 -5.04 -12.74
C VAL A 101 19.28 -4.60 -13.65
N GLY A 102 19.48 -3.29 -13.76
CA GLY A 102 20.47 -2.70 -14.65
C GLY A 102 20.94 -1.32 -14.20
N PRO A 103 21.80 -0.64 -14.99
CA PRO A 103 22.19 0.73 -14.70
C PRO A 103 20.97 1.67 -14.78
N ALA A 104 20.84 2.58 -13.81
CA ALA A 104 19.84 3.62 -13.87
C ALA A 104 20.15 4.63 -14.99
N ARG A 105 19.14 5.41 -15.38
CA ARG A 105 19.28 6.40 -16.47
C ARG A 105 20.34 7.48 -16.17
N LYS A 106 20.55 7.79 -14.90
CA LYS A 106 21.57 8.74 -14.44
C LYS A 106 22.52 8.04 -13.46
N ALA A 107 23.81 8.35 -13.56
CA ALA A 107 24.85 7.68 -12.78
C ALA A 107 24.65 7.84 -11.25
N GLU A 108 24.20 9.01 -10.80
CA GLU A 108 23.94 9.30 -9.38
C GLU A 108 22.78 8.48 -8.78
N MET A 109 21.94 7.89 -9.63
CA MET A 109 20.83 7.02 -9.22
C MET A 109 21.27 5.55 -9.08
N GLY A 110 22.51 5.21 -9.45
CA GLY A 110 23.09 3.88 -9.33
C GLY A 110 22.48 2.87 -10.31
N THR A 111 21.83 1.86 -9.76
CA THR A 111 21.15 0.81 -10.50
C THR A 111 19.64 0.95 -10.36
N ASN A 112 18.88 0.37 -11.27
CA ASN A 112 17.44 0.32 -11.18
C ASN A 112 16.89 -1.10 -11.35
N LEU A 113 15.79 -1.37 -10.63
CA LEU A 113 14.84 -2.40 -11.01
C LEU A 113 13.84 -1.78 -11.97
N SER A 114 13.70 -2.42 -13.14
CA SER A 114 12.72 -2.11 -14.15
C SER A 114 11.73 -3.26 -14.23
N VAL A 115 10.46 -3.03 -13.91
CA VAL A 115 9.38 -4.02 -14.00
C VAL A 115 8.34 -3.56 -14.99
N SER A 116 7.97 -4.41 -15.94
CA SER A 116 7.03 -4.09 -17.00
C SER A 116 5.98 -5.19 -17.17
N ASN A 117 4.79 -4.85 -17.68
CA ASN A 117 3.86 -5.85 -18.19
C ASN A 117 4.46 -6.55 -19.42
N SER A 118 4.50 -7.88 -19.41
CA SER A 118 5.12 -8.67 -20.47
C SER A 118 4.35 -8.62 -21.79
N VAL A 119 3.05 -8.34 -21.73
CA VAL A 119 2.17 -8.19 -22.91
C VAL A 119 1.62 -6.77 -22.91
N PRO A 120 1.76 -6.00 -24.01
CA PRO A 120 1.14 -4.69 -24.14
C PRO A 120 -0.35 -4.72 -23.81
N SER A 121 -0.84 -3.68 -23.13
CA SER A 121 -2.24 -3.60 -22.69
C SER A 121 -2.72 -2.15 -22.68
N THR A 122 -4.02 -1.95 -22.84
CA THR A 122 -4.65 -0.62 -22.69
C THR A 122 -4.65 -0.16 -21.24
N SER A 123 -4.60 -1.08 -20.27
CA SER A 123 -4.48 -0.79 -18.84
C SER A 123 -3.61 -1.80 -18.10
N THR A 124 -3.01 -1.40 -16.99
CA THR A 124 -2.27 -2.32 -16.12
C THR A 124 -2.26 -1.83 -14.68
N ASN A 125 -1.99 -2.76 -13.77
CA ASN A 125 -1.75 -2.45 -12.38
C ASN A 125 -0.34 -2.89 -11.98
N PHE A 126 0.35 -2.04 -11.23
CA PHE A 126 1.55 -2.44 -10.51
C PHE A 126 1.24 -2.47 -9.02
N LEU A 127 1.60 -3.57 -8.38
CA LEU A 127 1.50 -3.73 -6.93
C LEU A 127 2.87 -4.10 -6.41
N GLY A 128 3.51 -3.17 -5.71
CA GLY A 128 4.81 -3.36 -5.07
C GLY A 128 4.68 -3.30 -3.55
N VAL A 129 5.37 -4.19 -2.84
CA VAL A 129 5.48 -4.14 -1.37
C VAL A 129 6.93 -4.02 -0.99
N PHE A 130 7.23 -3.10 -0.09
CA PHE A 130 8.59 -2.67 0.27
C PHE A 130 8.77 -2.76 1.78
N TYR A 131 9.68 -3.63 2.21
CA TYR A 131 10.04 -3.89 3.59
C TYR A 131 11.42 -3.30 3.88
N PRO A 132 11.51 -2.04 4.37
CA PRO A 132 12.76 -1.55 4.91
C PRO A 132 13.14 -2.37 6.14
N LYS A 133 14.43 -2.66 6.28
CA LYS A 133 14.99 -3.46 7.36
C LYS A 133 16.23 -2.82 7.89
N LEU A 134 16.25 -2.64 9.19
CA LEU A 134 17.40 -2.10 9.88
C LEU A 134 18.16 -3.25 10.53
N ASN A 135 19.48 -3.12 10.62
CA ASN A 135 20.31 -3.96 11.48
C ASN A 135 20.14 -5.49 11.27
N GLY A 136 20.00 -5.93 10.02
CA GLY A 136 19.90 -7.36 9.69
C GLY A 136 18.61 -8.06 10.13
N GLU A 137 17.51 -7.33 10.32
CA GLU A 137 16.18 -7.93 10.53
C GLU A 137 15.86 -9.03 9.50
N ALA A 138 15.13 -10.06 9.96
CA ALA A 138 14.87 -11.28 9.18
C ALA A 138 14.01 -11.04 7.92
N ASP A 139 14.02 -12.04 7.03
CA ASP A 139 13.15 -12.02 5.85
C ASP A 139 11.67 -12.18 6.15
N LEU A 140 10.87 -11.32 5.51
CA LEU A 140 9.42 -11.40 5.57
C LEU A 140 8.93 -12.23 4.40
N VAL A 141 7.82 -12.91 4.64
CA VAL A 141 7.20 -13.81 3.67
C VAL A 141 6.58 -12.98 2.54
N LYS A 142 6.73 -13.47 1.31
CA LYS A 142 6.07 -12.89 0.14
C LYS A 142 4.56 -12.77 0.40
N PRO A 143 3.95 -11.59 0.23
CA PRO A 143 2.50 -11.43 0.37
C PRO A 143 1.74 -12.32 -0.61
N THR A 144 0.57 -12.79 -0.18
CA THR A 144 -0.35 -13.54 -1.06
C THR A 144 -1.31 -12.56 -1.71
N VAL A 145 -1.59 -12.75 -3.01
CA VAL A 145 -2.51 -11.91 -3.77
C VAL A 145 -3.61 -12.75 -4.40
N VAL A 146 -4.86 -12.29 -4.26
CA VAL A 146 -6.04 -12.85 -4.91
C VAL A 146 -6.72 -11.75 -5.71
N LYS A 147 -7.18 -12.06 -6.93
CA LYS A 147 -7.97 -11.14 -7.74
C LYS A 147 -9.38 -11.68 -7.90
N ASP A 148 -10.36 -10.81 -7.73
CA ASP A 148 -11.76 -11.11 -7.95
C ASP A 148 -12.48 -9.92 -8.59
N ALA A 149 -13.80 -10.01 -8.69
CA ALA A 149 -14.63 -8.95 -9.26
C ALA A 149 -14.61 -7.64 -8.45
N GLU A 150 -14.19 -7.66 -7.18
CA GLU A 150 -14.07 -6.47 -6.33
C GLU A 150 -12.70 -5.80 -6.47
N GLY A 151 -11.69 -6.51 -7.00
CA GLY A 151 -10.36 -5.98 -7.31
C GLY A 151 -9.23 -6.90 -6.88
N THR A 152 -8.14 -6.30 -6.40
CA THR A 152 -6.94 -7.01 -5.90
C THR A 152 -6.95 -7.03 -4.39
N LYS A 153 -6.90 -8.22 -3.80
CA LYS A 153 -6.81 -8.45 -2.35
C LYS A 153 -5.43 -8.99 -2.02
N MET A 154 -4.79 -8.45 -0.99
CA MET A 154 -3.45 -8.84 -0.56
C MET A 154 -3.45 -9.17 0.93
N THR A 155 -2.74 -10.25 1.28
CA THR A 155 -2.56 -10.71 2.65
C THR A 155 -1.08 -10.69 3.00
N VAL A 156 -0.73 -10.01 4.08
CA VAL A 156 0.65 -9.92 4.61
C VAL A 156 0.72 -10.59 5.98
N ALA A 157 1.47 -11.68 6.07
CA ALA A 157 1.77 -12.32 7.35
C ALA A 157 2.87 -11.53 8.08
N ARG A 158 2.65 -11.24 9.37
CA ARG A 158 3.57 -10.53 10.24
C ARG A 158 4.06 -11.43 11.38
N ALA A 159 5.19 -11.03 11.97
CA ALA A 159 5.72 -11.66 13.17
C ALA A 159 4.68 -11.63 14.31
N GLY A 160 4.68 -12.65 15.16
CA GLY A 160 3.73 -12.77 16.27
C GLY A 160 2.32 -13.22 15.84
N GLY A 161 2.17 -13.82 14.65
CA GLY A 161 0.90 -14.37 14.18
C GLY A 161 -0.09 -13.34 13.63
N LYS A 162 0.30 -12.08 13.55
CA LYS A 162 -0.54 -11.01 13.00
C LYS A 162 -0.67 -11.13 11.49
N THR A 163 -1.81 -10.73 10.95
CA THR A 163 -2.07 -10.73 9.51
C THR A 163 -2.72 -9.42 9.11
N ASP A 164 -2.16 -8.74 8.11
CA ASP A 164 -2.78 -7.56 7.50
C ASP A 164 -3.51 -7.97 6.23
N TYR A 165 -4.74 -7.48 6.09
CA TYR A 165 -5.55 -7.64 4.89
C TYR A 165 -5.65 -6.29 4.20
N LEU A 166 -5.34 -6.24 2.90
CA LEU A 166 -5.38 -5.05 2.07
C LEU A 166 -6.22 -5.32 0.83
N SER A 167 -6.92 -4.30 0.33
CA SER A 167 -7.76 -4.43 -0.87
C SER A 167 -7.67 -3.17 -1.71
N PHE A 168 -7.40 -3.34 -3.00
CA PHE A 168 -7.25 -2.31 -4.01
C PHE A 168 -8.32 -2.52 -5.08
N ARG A 169 -9.12 -1.49 -5.36
CA ARG A 169 -10.22 -1.57 -6.34
C ARG A 169 -9.75 -1.10 -7.70
N THR A 170 -10.23 -1.75 -8.75
CA THR A 170 -9.89 -1.38 -10.14
C THR A 170 -10.94 -0.47 -10.82
N ALA A 171 -12.14 -0.28 -10.26
CA ALA A 171 -13.11 0.79 -10.61
C ALA A 171 -14.36 0.76 -9.70
N GLY A 172 -14.96 1.93 -9.40
CA GLY A 172 -16.37 2.05 -8.94
C GLY A 172 -16.65 2.35 -7.45
N THR A 173 -17.74 3.10 -7.21
CA THR A 173 -18.36 3.39 -5.90
C THR A 173 -19.34 2.28 -5.50
N GLY A 174 -18.83 1.09 -5.15
CA GLY A 174 -19.63 -0.01 -4.57
C GLY A 174 -19.17 -0.35 -3.15
N ALA A 175 -19.99 -1.03 -2.35
CA ALA A 175 -19.56 -1.57 -1.05
C ALA A 175 -18.77 -2.88 -1.27
N ILE A 176 -17.69 -3.11 -0.52
CA ILE A 176 -17.05 -4.44 -0.44
C ILE A 176 -18.03 -5.33 0.33
N THR A 177 -18.42 -6.45 -0.24
CA THR A 177 -19.53 -7.28 0.29
C THR A 177 -19.05 -8.51 1.07
N THR A 178 -17.76 -8.84 1.03
CA THR A 178 -17.22 -9.98 1.79
C THR A 178 -17.24 -9.73 3.31
N PRO A 179 -17.84 -10.64 4.11
CA PRO A 179 -18.05 -10.46 5.56
C PRO A 179 -16.78 -10.62 6.41
N LEU A 180 -15.61 -10.90 5.81
CA LEU A 180 -14.31 -10.89 6.49
C LEU A 180 -13.66 -9.48 6.53
N CYS A 181 -14.42 -8.44 6.19
CA CYS A 181 -13.91 -7.08 6.02
C CYS A 181 -14.75 -6.07 6.81
N ARG A 182 -14.57 -5.95 8.12
CA ARG A 182 -15.03 -4.73 8.83
C ARG A 182 -13.84 -3.80 8.90
N LEU A 183 -13.80 -2.57 8.30
CA LEU A 183 -13.52 -1.13 8.72
C LEU A 183 -13.98 -0.21 7.59
N GLU A 184 -15.08 0.54 7.64
CA GLU A 184 -15.48 1.38 6.50
C GLU A 184 -14.50 2.48 6.01
N CYS A 185 -13.71 2.16 4.96
CA CYS A 185 -13.10 3.08 3.98
C CYS A 185 -13.28 2.52 2.55
N PRO A 186 -13.51 3.37 1.53
CA PRO A 186 -13.82 2.89 0.18
C PRO A 186 -12.63 2.33 -0.61
N PHE A 187 -11.36 2.50 -0.20
CA PHE A 187 -10.21 2.10 -1.04
C PHE A 187 -9.00 1.46 -0.35
N ALA A 188 -8.94 1.38 0.99
CA ALA A 188 -8.01 0.51 1.74
C ALA A 188 -8.47 0.39 3.20
N ARG A 189 -8.37 -0.79 3.80
CA ARG A 189 -8.66 -1.06 5.23
C ARG A 189 -7.57 -1.98 5.75
N VAL A 190 -6.93 -1.68 6.89
CA VAL A 190 -5.91 -2.53 7.55
C VAL A 190 -6.36 -2.80 8.99
N TYR A 191 -6.19 -4.04 9.47
CA TYR A 191 -6.48 -4.41 10.86
C TYR A 191 -5.46 -5.34 11.48
N ASP A 192 -5.37 -5.22 12.80
CA ASP A 192 -4.62 -6.06 13.72
C ASP A 192 -5.62 -6.83 14.62
N GLU A 193 -5.86 -8.11 14.33
CA GLU A 193 -6.61 -8.98 15.24
C GLU A 193 -5.69 -9.39 16.40
N ARG A 194 -5.81 -8.71 17.55
CA ARG A 194 -5.38 -9.31 18.81
C ARG A 194 -6.49 -10.26 19.27
N TYR A 195 -6.15 -11.54 19.24
CA TYR A 195 -6.93 -12.65 19.77
C TYR A 195 -7.28 -12.38 21.24
N GLU A 196 -8.57 -12.23 21.55
CA GLU A 196 -9.09 -12.34 22.91
C GLU A 196 -9.05 -13.82 23.32
N SER A 197 -7.98 -14.24 23.98
CA SER A 197 -7.99 -15.44 24.81
C SER A 197 -7.46 -15.08 26.18
N GLY A 198 -8.34 -15.07 27.17
CA GLY A 198 -8.00 -14.82 28.56
C GLY A 198 -9.18 -15.11 29.46
N GLU A 199 -9.25 -16.37 29.89
CA GLU A 199 -10.13 -16.89 30.93
C GLU A 199 -10.19 -15.95 32.13
N ARG A 200 -11.40 -15.78 32.67
CA ARG A 200 -11.61 -15.17 33.98
C ARG A 200 -11.34 -16.23 35.04
N ASP A 201 -10.19 -16.13 35.69
CA ASP A 201 -9.99 -16.70 37.02
C ASP A 201 -9.55 -15.60 38.01
N ASP A 202 -10.21 -15.69 39.17
CA ASP A 202 -9.90 -15.20 40.51
C ASP A 202 -9.84 -13.70 40.89
N ASP A 203 -10.80 -13.37 41.76
CA ASP A 203 -10.62 -12.82 43.10
C ASP A 203 -9.28 -12.13 43.42
N SER A 204 -9.31 -10.81 43.64
CA SER A 204 -9.00 -10.20 44.95
C SER A 204 -8.86 -8.67 44.88
N ARG A 205 -9.25 -8.06 46.01
CA ARG A 205 -9.28 -6.64 46.34
C ARG A 205 -7.89 -5.99 46.25
N GLU A 206 -7.80 -4.73 45.82
CA GLU A 206 -7.57 -3.56 46.70
C GLU A 206 -7.43 -2.24 45.91
N ARG A 207 -7.63 -1.15 46.66
CA ARG A 207 -7.85 0.24 46.26
C ARG A 207 -6.66 0.87 45.53
N VAL A 208 -6.96 1.77 44.58
CA VAL A 208 -6.10 2.92 44.28
C VAL A 208 -6.96 4.18 44.31
N ASP A 209 -6.49 5.12 45.12
CA ASP A 209 -6.99 6.46 45.38
C ASP A 209 -6.76 7.40 44.19
N ASP A 210 -7.53 8.48 44.18
CA ASP A 210 -7.76 9.41 43.07
C ASP A 210 -6.53 10.19 42.55
N SER A 211 -6.60 10.56 41.26
CA SER A 211 -6.50 11.94 40.73
C SER A 211 -5.50 12.20 39.59
N GLU A 212 -5.96 12.07 38.33
CA GLU A 212 -5.63 12.99 37.23
C GLU A 212 -6.81 13.06 36.23
N PRO A 213 -7.11 14.22 35.61
CA PRO A 213 -8.34 14.40 34.85
C PRO A 213 -8.24 13.77 33.46
N ALA A 214 -9.00 12.70 33.25
CA ALA A 214 -9.26 12.18 31.91
C ALA A 214 -9.96 13.25 31.06
N LEU A 215 -9.31 13.64 29.95
CA LEU A 215 -9.94 14.31 28.81
C LEU A 215 -11.09 13.41 28.31
N ARG A 216 -12.30 13.68 28.79
CA ARG A 216 -13.52 13.03 28.29
C ARG A 216 -13.75 13.43 26.84
N PHE A 217 -13.43 12.52 25.94
CA PHE A 217 -13.87 12.58 24.56
C PHE A 217 -15.40 12.40 24.54
N GLN A 218 -16.14 13.40 24.04
CA GLN A 218 -17.57 13.27 23.78
C GLN A 218 -17.80 12.72 22.37
N PRO A 219 -18.31 11.50 22.19
CA PRO A 219 -18.71 11.01 20.88
C PRO A 219 -20.06 11.64 20.53
N GLY A 220 -20.10 12.48 19.48
CA GLY A 220 -21.37 13.09 19.04
C GLY A 220 -21.30 14.30 18.12
N ARG A 221 -20.12 14.83 17.77
CA ARG A 221 -20.05 15.91 16.77
C ARG A 221 -19.98 15.34 15.35
N GLN A 222 -21.13 15.38 14.68
CA GLN A 222 -21.28 15.15 13.25
C GLN A 222 -20.30 16.03 12.46
N CYS A 223 -19.64 15.42 11.47
CA CYS A 223 -18.80 16.09 10.48
C CYS A 223 -19.69 16.97 9.57
N PRO A 224 -19.49 18.30 9.50
CA PRO A 224 -20.37 19.18 8.73
C PRO A 224 -19.85 19.28 7.29
N LEU A 225 -20.15 18.29 6.45
CA LEU A 225 -19.96 18.38 5.00
C LEU A 225 -21.15 17.73 4.27
N ARG A 226 -22.32 18.36 4.43
CA ARG A 226 -23.43 18.27 3.47
C ARG A 226 -24.06 19.64 3.33
N GLN A 227 -23.69 20.36 2.28
CA GLN A 227 -24.60 21.05 1.35
C GLN A 227 -23.82 22.05 0.50
N ALA A 228 -23.57 21.69 -0.76
CA ALA A 228 -23.44 22.66 -1.83
C ALA A 228 -23.87 22.00 -3.15
N ARG A 229 -25.19 21.98 -3.40
CA ARG A 229 -25.74 21.92 -4.76
C ARG A 229 -26.84 22.97 -4.88
N ARG A 230 -26.70 23.78 -5.95
CA ARG A 230 -27.68 24.63 -6.67
C ARG A 230 -27.94 26.07 -6.18
N ARG A 231 -27.52 27.00 -7.05
CA ARG A 231 -28.13 28.24 -7.59
C ARG A 231 -26.92 29.14 -7.94
N LEU A 232 -26.69 29.64 -9.16
CA LEU A 232 -27.51 29.99 -10.33
C LEU A 232 -26.88 29.44 -11.61
#